data_AF-A0A7C3BNV0-F1
#
_entry.id   AF-A0A7C3BNV0-F1
#
_cell.length_a   1.000
_cell.length_b   1.000
_cell.length_c   1.000
_cell.angle_alpha   90.00
_cell.angle_beta   90.00
_cell.angle_gamma   90.00
#
_symmetry.space_group_name_H-M   'P 1'
#
loop_
_entity.id
_entity.type
_entity.pdbx_description
1 polymer ?
#
loop_
_entity_poly.entity_id
_entity_poly.type
_entity_poly.pdbx_seq_one_letter_code
_entity_poly.pdbx_strand_id
1 'polypeptide(L)'
;MMPHKLLPLLISLLLILPGCTLPTKPQQKLTFASDRAGNGDIFTLDERGALTNLTNTPNGDWSPKWSPDGAQIVFTSHRDGQSDVWLMNSDGSAPRNLSQNSAWDYSPSWSPDGKQIVFISERDGDAEVFIQATCGSLTATQLTFNEHPDKLPGWSPDGEKIALASIINGREEIYLLNLKTQNSVLPLLPSDLNGTNPVWSPGGEEIAFIGWQNSAAIDIYTLNIETQELQKRYTDTAWIGSLNWSSDGKWLLFTGRKNRNHDLMALNLESGQVSQLTDNPAWDDFPALYGRMGEWANVEFTDNKNSPFANSQIRPFVYGVNLADLANAYLIQDIGFNAIKGYVNWATIEATPGEYRWVDPDNVLHAVEGAGADALLRVHGTPEWARPPDTSLGHPAVNLEDFGRFMRELTRRYRGRVIAYEIWNEPNLNYEWGHRNPNPAEYTELLKAAYQAIKAEDPTALVISAGPAPTGDGNPPEALGDLDFVEGMYRAGAKGSFDALGSHIYSRDLPPDFDSPTDITFSRVAKQRQIMLNYDDADTPIWITEMGWSLKTHWDLGEYHNQGVTELEQAQYIQRAYEKIETEWPWVEAAFLFNLDFSLAPWYKAQQQMRWYAALNPDRTPRPAYTALMQLCR
;
A
#
# COMPACT_ATOMS: atom_id res chain seq x y z
N MET A 1 26.84 -79.84 54.31
CA MET A 1 26.00 -79.36 53.19
C MET A 1 25.00 -78.36 53.75
N MET A 2 24.88 -77.21 53.09
CA MET A 2 24.36 -75.93 53.59
C MET A 2 22.84 -75.87 53.81
N PRO A 3 22.35 -74.87 54.58
CA PRO A 3 20.91 -74.61 54.80
C PRO A 3 20.32 -73.68 53.73
N HIS A 4 19.04 -73.88 53.38
CA HIS A 4 18.27 -72.94 52.57
C HIS A 4 17.66 -71.84 53.45
N LYS A 5 17.97 -70.58 53.12
CA LYS A 5 17.33 -69.36 53.67
C LYS A 5 16.21 -68.90 52.73
N LEU A 6 15.10 -68.46 53.33
CA LEU A 6 14.01 -67.69 52.72
C LEU A 6 14.49 -66.31 52.22
N LEU A 7 13.85 -65.79 51.16
CA LEU A 7 13.58 -64.35 50.96
C LEU A 7 12.28 -64.18 50.12
N PRO A 8 11.46 -63.13 50.34
CA PRO A 8 10.09 -63.05 49.87
C PRO A 8 9.90 -62.29 48.54
N LEU A 9 8.71 -62.51 47.98
CA LEU A 9 8.05 -61.83 46.87
C LEU A 9 8.17 -60.29 46.93
N LEU A 10 8.49 -59.69 45.79
CA LEU A 10 8.11 -58.33 45.42
C LEU A 10 7.45 -58.39 44.03
N ILE A 11 6.13 -58.33 44.03
CA ILE A 11 5.31 -58.12 42.84
C ILE A 11 5.27 -56.60 42.62
N SER A 12 5.90 -56.12 41.56
CA SER A 12 5.62 -54.79 41.02
C SER A 12 4.75 -54.94 39.79
N LEU A 13 3.52 -54.44 39.94
CA LEU A 13 2.45 -54.37 38.96
C LEU A 13 2.92 -53.64 37.68
N LEU A 14 2.84 -54.29 36.52
CA LEU A 14 2.91 -53.59 35.22
C LEU A 14 1.60 -52.81 35.04
N LEU A 15 1.64 -51.48 35.21
CA LEU A 15 0.65 -50.58 34.64
C LEU A 15 0.97 -50.41 33.16
N ILE A 16 0.09 -50.94 32.30
CA ILE A 16 0.07 -50.59 30.87
C ILE A 16 -0.47 -49.15 30.79
N LEU A 17 0.44 -48.19 30.61
CA LEU A 17 0.06 -46.85 30.17
C LEU A 17 -0.39 -46.92 28.70
N PRO A 18 -1.42 -46.15 28.29
CA PRO A 18 -1.73 -45.99 26.88
C PRO A 18 -0.50 -45.39 26.19
N GLY A 19 -0.20 -45.92 24.99
CA GLY A 19 1.00 -45.64 24.25
C GLY A 19 1.31 -44.15 24.20
N CYS A 20 2.43 -43.78 24.81
CA CYS A 20 3.12 -42.54 24.51
C CYS A 20 3.69 -42.73 23.10
N THR A 21 2.88 -42.48 22.08
CA THR A 21 3.42 -42.12 20.77
C THR A 21 4.21 -40.85 21.00
N LEU A 22 5.53 -40.93 20.85
CA LEU A 22 6.36 -39.74 20.70
C LEU A 22 5.64 -38.83 19.69
N PRO A 23 5.47 -37.53 19.96
CA PRO A 23 5.01 -36.63 18.91
C PRO A 23 5.95 -36.85 17.72
N THR A 24 5.38 -37.26 16.60
CA THR A 24 6.10 -37.32 15.32
C THR A 24 6.78 -35.98 15.17
N LYS A 25 8.08 -35.98 14.80
CA LYS A 25 8.84 -34.74 14.51
C LYS A 25 7.89 -33.76 13.80
N PRO A 26 7.82 -32.47 14.23
CA PRO A 26 6.99 -31.50 13.52
C PRO A 26 7.26 -31.63 12.03
N GLN A 27 6.19 -31.90 11.29
CA GLN A 27 6.21 -32.05 9.84
C GLN A 27 6.78 -30.75 9.26
N GLN A 28 7.54 -30.82 8.17
CA GLN A 28 8.02 -29.60 7.52
C GLN A 28 6.81 -28.74 7.18
N LYS A 29 6.83 -27.46 7.55
CA LYS A 29 5.71 -26.55 7.34
C LYS A 29 6.21 -25.20 6.88
N LEU A 30 5.62 -24.73 5.79
CA LEU A 30 5.73 -23.35 5.34
C LEU A 30 4.61 -22.57 6.01
N THR A 31 4.93 -21.45 6.65
CA THR A 31 3.94 -20.44 7.04
C THR A 31 4.08 -19.25 6.12
N PHE A 32 2.98 -18.57 5.86
CA PHE A 32 2.92 -17.38 5.02
C PHE A 32 1.62 -16.63 5.31
N ALA A 33 1.56 -15.36 4.93
CA ALA A 33 0.34 -14.57 4.98
C ALA A 33 -0.34 -14.59 3.60
N SER A 34 -1.67 -14.59 3.57
CA SER A 34 -2.44 -14.56 2.32
C SER A 34 -3.75 -13.82 2.48
N ASP A 35 -4.13 -12.99 1.49
CA ASP A 35 -5.43 -12.33 1.48
C ASP A 35 -6.57 -13.18 0.86
N ARG A 36 -6.33 -14.46 0.59
CA ARG A 36 -7.29 -15.36 -0.08
C ARG A 36 -8.63 -15.51 0.63
N ALA A 37 -8.71 -15.19 1.91
CA ALA A 37 -9.93 -15.20 2.71
C ALA A 37 -10.69 -13.86 2.69
N GLY A 38 -10.19 -12.85 1.96
CA GLY A 38 -10.74 -11.49 1.87
C GLY A 38 -9.92 -10.44 2.64
N ASN A 39 -9.06 -10.89 3.54
CA ASN A 39 -8.09 -10.11 4.30
C ASN A 39 -6.84 -10.96 4.54
N GLY A 40 -5.73 -10.33 4.91
CA GLY A 40 -4.52 -11.07 5.31
C GLY A 40 -4.80 -12.05 6.45
N ASP A 41 -4.45 -13.30 6.26
CA ASP A 41 -4.53 -14.37 7.24
C ASP A 41 -3.25 -15.20 7.20
N ILE A 42 -2.87 -15.83 8.32
CA ILE A 42 -1.71 -16.70 8.41
C ILE A 42 -2.10 -18.12 8.02
N PHE A 43 -1.50 -18.61 6.94
CA PHE A 43 -1.68 -19.98 6.47
C PHE A 43 -0.45 -20.82 6.76
N THR A 44 -0.69 -22.11 6.99
CA THR A 44 0.37 -23.12 6.87
C THR A 44 0.10 -24.04 5.70
N LEU A 45 1.18 -24.40 5.02
CA LEU A 45 1.24 -25.42 4.00
C LEU A 45 2.15 -26.53 4.54
N ASP A 46 1.80 -27.78 4.28
CA ASP A 46 2.67 -28.92 4.57
C ASP A 46 3.26 -29.52 3.28
N GLU A 47 4.21 -30.44 3.44
CA GLU A 47 4.92 -31.11 2.34
C GLU A 47 4.02 -31.97 1.42
N ARG A 48 2.79 -32.26 1.85
CA ARG A 48 1.77 -32.98 1.06
C ARG A 48 0.80 -32.04 0.37
N GLY A 49 0.97 -30.75 0.61
CA GLY A 49 0.16 -29.67 0.12
C GLY A 49 -1.15 -29.43 0.85
N ALA A 50 -1.26 -29.90 2.09
CA ALA A 50 -2.39 -29.53 2.94
C ALA A 50 -2.26 -28.08 3.39
N LEU A 51 -3.17 -27.23 2.90
CA LEU A 51 -3.29 -25.83 3.31
C LEU A 51 -4.21 -25.73 4.54
N THR A 52 -3.77 -25.03 5.58
CA THR A 52 -4.55 -24.76 6.81
C THR A 52 -4.51 -23.28 7.13
N ASN A 53 -5.67 -22.64 7.25
CA ASN A 53 -5.76 -21.28 7.78
C ASN A 53 -5.63 -21.31 9.31
N LEU A 54 -4.64 -20.62 9.87
CA LEU A 54 -4.38 -20.55 11.31
C LEU A 54 -5.06 -19.36 11.99
N THR A 55 -5.32 -18.29 11.23
CA THR A 55 -6.06 -17.12 11.71
C THR A 55 -7.34 -16.98 10.92
N ASN A 56 -8.34 -16.30 11.48
CA ASN A 56 -9.58 -16.01 10.77
C ASN A 56 -10.22 -14.84 11.50
N THR A 57 -9.56 -13.69 11.44
CA THR A 57 -10.03 -12.46 12.04
C THR A 57 -10.49 -11.48 10.96
N PRO A 58 -11.40 -10.55 11.26
CA PRO A 58 -11.89 -9.59 10.25
C PRO A 58 -10.82 -8.63 9.70
N ASN A 59 -9.72 -8.44 10.42
CA ASN A 59 -8.60 -7.59 10.04
C ASN A 59 -7.37 -8.43 9.73
N GLY A 60 -6.43 -7.84 8.97
CA GLY A 60 -5.27 -8.55 8.44
C GLY A 60 -4.29 -9.06 9.50
N ASP A 61 -3.77 -10.26 9.29
CA ASP A 61 -2.63 -10.85 9.95
C ASP A 61 -1.50 -11.09 8.92
N TRP A 62 -0.29 -10.60 9.20
CA TRP A 62 0.84 -10.57 8.26
C TRP A 62 2.18 -10.94 8.92
N SER A 63 3.24 -11.05 8.13
CA SER A 63 4.63 -11.24 8.60
C SER A 63 4.84 -12.41 9.60
N PRO A 64 4.32 -13.63 9.38
CA PRO A 64 4.52 -14.74 10.29
C PRO A 64 5.98 -15.22 10.33
N LYS A 65 6.51 -15.47 11.53
CA LYS A 65 7.81 -16.10 11.76
C LYS A 65 7.72 -17.22 12.80
N TRP A 66 8.33 -18.36 12.47
CA TRP A 66 8.47 -19.49 13.38
C TRP A 66 9.41 -19.20 14.54
N SER A 67 9.06 -19.66 15.74
CA SER A 67 10.03 -19.77 16.83
C SER A 67 11.15 -20.76 16.46
N PRO A 68 12.37 -20.62 17.01
CA PRO A 68 13.48 -21.52 16.69
C PRO A 68 13.18 -23.01 16.93
N ASP A 69 12.31 -23.32 17.90
CA ASP A 69 11.86 -24.68 18.20
C ASP A 69 10.64 -25.13 17.37
N GLY A 70 10.00 -24.21 16.63
CA GLY A 70 8.80 -24.46 15.83
C GLY A 70 7.51 -24.60 16.62
N ALA A 71 7.54 -24.38 17.93
CA ALA A 71 6.36 -24.53 18.79
C ALA A 71 5.36 -23.38 18.62
N GLN A 72 5.84 -22.20 18.23
CA GLN A 72 5.07 -20.96 18.20
C GLN A 72 5.31 -20.17 16.91
N ILE A 73 4.37 -19.28 16.61
CA ILE A 73 4.45 -18.32 15.51
C ILE A 73 4.24 -16.93 16.08
N VAL A 74 5.15 -16.00 15.77
CA VAL A 74 4.95 -14.57 15.97
C VAL A 74 4.50 -13.95 14.65
N PHE A 75 3.60 -12.98 14.68
CA PHE A 75 3.03 -12.36 13.49
C PHE A 75 2.55 -10.93 13.81
N THR A 76 2.31 -10.12 12.79
CA THR A 76 1.66 -8.81 12.89
C THR A 76 0.16 -9.00 12.75
N SER A 77 -0.63 -8.32 13.57
CA SER A 77 -2.10 -8.35 13.51
C SER A 77 -2.69 -6.97 13.59
N HIS A 78 -3.71 -6.69 12.79
CA HIS A 78 -4.50 -5.44 12.83
C HIS A 78 -5.82 -5.59 13.60
N ARG A 79 -6.04 -6.73 14.28
CA ARG A 79 -7.34 -7.08 14.89
C ARG A 79 -7.84 -6.14 16.00
N ASP A 80 -6.96 -5.32 16.56
CA ASP A 80 -7.31 -4.34 17.59
C ASP A 80 -7.51 -2.92 17.02
N GLY A 81 -7.39 -2.73 15.70
CA GLY A 81 -7.54 -1.44 15.00
C GLY A 81 -6.22 -0.71 14.69
N GLN A 82 -5.13 -1.18 15.28
CA GLN A 82 -3.75 -0.81 14.99
C GLN A 82 -2.93 -2.09 14.74
N SER A 83 -1.78 -1.95 14.08
CA SER A 83 -0.81 -3.05 13.96
C SER A 83 -0.19 -3.36 15.31
N ASP A 84 -0.30 -4.60 15.75
CA ASP A 84 0.35 -5.12 16.94
C ASP A 84 1.12 -6.41 16.63
N VAL A 85 2.11 -6.74 17.45
CA VAL A 85 2.81 -8.02 17.39
C VAL A 85 2.09 -9.05 18.26
N TRP A 86 1.67 -10.15 17.65
CA TRP A 86 0.94 -11.24 18.27
C TRP A 86 1.74 -12.54 18.26
N LEU A 87 1.40 -13.43 19.19
CA LEU A 87 1.96 -14.75 19.32
C LEU A 87 0.86 -15.80 19.40
N MET A 88 1.04 -16.92 18.73
CA MET A 88 0.18 -18.10 18.84
C MET A 88 1.01 -19.39 18.87
N ASN A 89 0.37 -20.50 19.26
CA ASN A 89 0.94 -21.82 19.05
C ASN A 89 1.00 -22.16 17.55
N SER A 90 1.88 -23.08 17.18
CA SER A 90 2.07 -23.57 15.80
C SER A 90 0.83 -24.16 15.12
N ASP A 91 -0.22 -24.46 15.88
CA ASP A 91 -1.51 -24.94 15.41
C ASP A 91 -2.60 -23.85 15.36
N GLY A 92 -2.23 -22.59 15.59
CA GLY A 92 -3.13 -21.44 15.65
C GLY A 92 -3.79 -21.20 17.01
N SER A 93 -3.62 -22.11 17.97
CA SER A 93 -4.25 -21.96 19.29
C SER A 93 -3.55 -20.94 20.19
N ALA A 94 -4.27 -20.48 21.22
CA ALA A 94 -3.79 -19.56 22.25
C ALA A 94 -3.16 -18.24 21.73
N PRO A 95 -3.83 -17.51 20.81
CA PRO A 95 -3.34 -16.21 20.37
C PRO A 95 -3.29 -15.20 21.52
N ARG A 96 -2.23 -14.39 21.59
CA ARG A 96 -2.09 -13.28 22.55
C ARG A 96 -1.32 -12.10 21.96
N ASN A 97 -1.79 -10.88 22.25
CA ASN A 97 -1.11 -9.64 21.91
C ASN A 97 0.15 -9.49 22.79
N LEU A 98 1.33 -9.35 22.18
CA LEU A 98 2.60 -9.14 22.88
C LEU A 98 2.91 -7.66 23.10
N SER A 99 2.74 -6.80 22.10
CA SER A 99 3.17 -5.39 22.12
C SER A 99 2.26 -4.46 22.94
N GLN A 100 0.95 -4.71 22.94
CA GLN A 100 -0.09 -4.06 23.77
C GLN A 100 0.09 -2.54 23.94
N ASN A 101 0.13 -1.80 22.84
CA ASN A 101 0.17 -0.33 22.89
C ASN A 101 -0.62 0.29 21.74
N SER A 102 -0.70 1.62 21.71
CA SER A 102 -1.49 2.33 20.70
C SER A 102 -0.75 2.51 19.38
N ALA A 103 0.58 2.45 19.35
CA ALA A 103 1.36 2.68 18.15
C ALA A 103 1.32 1.47 17.20
N TRP A 104 1.83 1.66 15.99
CA TRP A 104 1.93 0.59 15.00
C TRP A 104 3.19 -0.22 15.25
N ASP A 105 3.02 -1.51 15.53
CA ASP A 105 4.08 -2.47 15.76
C ASP A 105 4.01 -3.61 14.74
N TYR A 106 5.08 -3.83 13.97
CA TYR A 106 5.07 -4.74 12.81
C TYR A 106 6.44 -5.36 12.49
N SER A 107 6.47 -6.28 11.51
CA SER A 107 7.68 -6.97 11.04
C SER A 107 8.49 -7.68 12.15
N PRO A 108 7.89 -8.58 12.95
CA PRO A 108 8.59 -9.25 14.04
C PRO A 108 9.58 -10.32 13.54
N SER A 109 10.65 -10.55 14.31
CA SER A 109 11.57 -11.68 14.17
C SER A 109 12.00 -12.22 15.54
N TRP A 110 12.23 -13.52 15.64
CA TRP A 110 12.68 -14.17 16.87
C TRP A 110 14.17 -13.96 17.15
N SER A 111 14.53 -13.90 18.43
CA SER A 111 15.91 -14.15 18.85
C SER A 111 16.26 -15.63 18.66
N PRO A 112 17.54 -15.98 18.42
CA PRO A 112 17.96 -17.37 18.20
C PRO A 112 17.68 -18.30 19.39
N ASP A 113 17.62 -17.74 20.60
CA ASP A 113 17.31 -18.48 21.82
C ASP A 113 15.81 -18.60 22.13
N GLY A 114 14.95 -17.99 21.30
CA GLY A 114 13.49 -18.05 21.42
C GLY A 114 12.91 -17.27 22.61
N LYS A 115 13.69 -16.44 23.31
CA LYS A 115 13.22 -15.72 24.51
C LYS A 115 12.74 -14.31 24.24
N GLN A 116 13.15 -13.74 23.11
CA GLN A 116 12.85 -12.36 22.73
C GLN A 116 12.41 -12.31 21.27
N ILE A 117 11.79 -11.18 20.94
CA ILE A 117 11.51 -10.76 19.59
C ILE A 117 12.16 -9.40 19.34
N VAL A 118 12.52 -9.14 18.08
CA VAL A 118 12.77 -7.81 17.54
C VAL A 118 11.63 -7.44 16.60
N PHE A 119 11.25 -6.18 16.52
CA PHE A 119 10.16 -5.69 15.67
C PHE A 119 10.30 -4.18 15.44
N ILE A 120 9.53 -3.65 14.49
CA ILE A 120 9.42 -2.21 14.23
C ILE A 120 8.28 -1.62 15.06
N SER A 121 8.44 -0.39 15.53
CA SER A 121 7.41 0.35 16.23
C SER A 121 7.44 1.83 15.86
N GLU A 122 6.25 2.44 15.71
CA GLU A 122 6.09 3.89 15.45
C GLU A 122 5.82 4.73 16.72
N ARG A 123 6.16 4.19 17.90
CA ARG A 123 5.70 4.74 19.19
C ARG A 123 6.34 6.08 19.61
N ASP A 124 7.38 6.53 18.94
CA ASP A 124 8.03 7.85 19.13
C ASP A 124 7.81 8.82 17.95
N GLY A 125 7.11 8.40 16.90
CA GLY A 125 6.68 9.25 15.79
C GLY A 125 7.22 8.85 14.42
N ASP A 126 8.21 7.98 14.38
CA ASP A 126 8.77 7.33 13.19
C ASP A 126 9.10 5.86 13.46
N ALA A 127 9.43 5.09 12.42
CA ALA A 127 9.59 3.64 12.50
C ALA A 127 10.96 3.26 13.08
N GLU A 128 10.99 2.64 14.25
CA GLU A 128 12.22 2.32 14.99
C GLU A 128 12.29 0.86 15.44
N VAL A 129 13.49 0.35 15.71
CA VAL A 129 13.73 -1.04 16.14
C VAL A 129 13.55 -1.20 17.65
N PHE A 130 12.69 -2.14 18.05
CA PHE A 130 12.44 -2.51 19.44
C PHE A 130 12.70 -3.98 19.68
N ILE A 131 13.06 -4.32 20.91
CA ILE A 131 13.09 -5.70 21.42
C ILE A 131 12.16 -5.88 22.61
N GLN A 132 11.62 -7.09 22.76
CA GLN A 132 10.75 -7.44 23.87
C GLN A 132 10.85 -8.93 24.20
N ALA A 133 10.72 -9.28 25.49
CA ALA A 133 10.61 -10.67 25.92
C ALA A 133 9.28 -11.30 25.49
N THR A 134 9.30 -12.60 25.18
CA THR A 134 8.09 -13.34 24.77
C THR A 134 7.29 -13.87 25.96
N CYS A 135 7.85 -13.84 27.18
CA CYS A 135 7.16 -14.23 28.40
C CYS A 135 7.65 -13.41 29.60
N GLY A 136 6.86 -13.39 30.68
CA GLY A 136 7.18 -12.61 31.86
C GLY A 136 6.91 -11.11 31.66
N SER A 137 7.91 -10.26 31.90
CA SER A 137 7.78 -8.81 31.73
C SER A 137 7.80 -8.44 30.25
N LEU A 138 6.67 -7.95 29.74
CA LEU A 138 6.46 -7.59 28.34
C LEU A 138 6.87 -6.14 28.02
N THR A 139 7.84 -5.57 28.75
CA THR A 139 8.30 -4.21 28.49
C THR A 139 9.23 -4.21 27.28
N ALA A 140 8.87 -3.45 26.25
CA ALA A 140 9.72 -3.26 25.09
C ALA A 140 10.88 -2.27 25.38
N THR A 141 12.01 -2.49 24.73
CA THR A 141 13.20 -1.62 24.78
C THR A 141 13.53 -1.15 23.37
N GLN A 142 13.63 0.15 23.17
CA GLN A 142 14.06 0.77 21.92
C GLN A 142 15.56 0.57 21.72
N LEU A 143 15.97 0.24 20.49
CA LEU A 143 17.37 -0.01 20.13
C LEU A 143 17.96 1.05 19.19
N THR A 144 17.14 1.72 18.40
CA THR A 144 17.52 2.76 17.42
C THR A 144 16.76 4.05 17.74
N PHE A 145 17.39 5.21 17.50
CA PHE A 145 16.93 6.54 17.96
C PHE A 145 17.23 7.63 16.91
N ASN A 146 17.10 7.27 15.64
CA ASN A 146 17.44 8.10 14.50
C ASN A 146 16.19 8.84 13.98
N GLU A 147 16.35 9.71 12.98
CA GLU A 147 15.22 10.44 12.37
C GLU A 147 14.80 9.82 11.03
N HIS A 148 15.15 8.56 10.81
CA HIS A 148 14.92 7.84 9.57
C HIS A 148 14.18 6.52 9.84
N PRO A 149 13.25 6.13 8.95
CA PRO A 149 12.48 4.91 9.16
C PRO A 149 13.36 3.67 9.01
N ASP A 150 13.41 2.87 10.07
CA ASP A 150 14.02 1.54 10.14
C ASP A 150 13.00 0.45 9.79
N LYS A 151 13.46 -0.62 9.16
CA LYS A 151 12.60 -1.66 8.57
C LYS A 151 13.19 -3.07 8.72
N LEU A 152 12.27 -4.04 8.80
CA LEU A 152 12.52 -5.48 8.62
C LEU A 152 13.74 -6.02 9.41
N PRO A 153 13.78 -5.84 10.74
CA PRO A 153 14.93 -6.24 11.55
C PRO A 153 15.01 -7.76 11.72
N GLY A 154 16.23 -8.31 11.68
CA GLY A 154 16.49 -9.75 11.84
C GLY A 154 17.75 -10.03 12.68
N TRP A 155 17.63 -10.95 13.64
CA TRP A 155 18.75 -11.38 14.48
C TRP A 155 19.77 -12.21 13.71
N SER A 156 21.06 -12.01 14.01
CA SER A 156 22.10 -12.96 13.64
C SER A 156 21.93 -14.26 14.43
N PRO A 157 22.29 -15.43 13.86
CA PRO A 157 22.13 -16.73 14.53
C PRO A 157 22.88 -16.86 15.86
N ASP A 158 23.95 -16.09 16.05
CA ASP A 158 24.75 -16.04 17.29
C ASP A 158 24.10 -15.19 18.40
N GLY A 159 23.07 -14.40 18.10
CA GLY A 159 22.44 -13.52 19.08
C GLY A 159 23.21 -12.24 19.36
N GLU A 160 24.18 -11.83 18.54
CA GLU A 160 25.04 -10.68 18.85
C GLU A 160 24.72 -9.43 18.04
N LYS A 161 24.03 -9.59 16.90
CA LYS A 161 23.76 -8.53 15.94
C LYS A 161 22.32 -8.57 15.45
N ILE A 162 21.85 -7.42 14.97
CA ILE A 162 20.61 -7.28 14.23
C ILE A 162 20.95 -6.66 12.87
N ALA A 163 20.49 -7.27 11.79
CA ALA A 163 20.50 -6.64 10.47
C ALA A 163 19.15 -5.96 10.25
N LEU A 164 19.14 -4.75 9.71
CA LEU A 164 17.94 -3.99 9.38
C LEU A 164 18.15 -3.19 8.09
N ALA A 165 17.07 -2.73 7.48
CA ALA A 165 17.13 -1.73 6.42
C ALA A 165 16.74 -0.36 6.97
N SER A 166 17.38 0.71 6.50
CA SER A 166 17.07 2.10 6.89
C SER A 166 17.12 3.01 5.68
N ILE A 167 16.28 4.06 5.64
CA ILE A 167 16.29 5.05 4.56
C ILE A 167 17.02 6.32 5.00
N ILE A 168 18.29 6.43 4.66
CA ILE A 168 19.12 7.59 5.02
C ILE A 168 19.43 8.40 3.75
N ASN A 169 19.10 9.70 3.78
CA ASN A 169 19.31 10.63 2.64
C ASN A 169 18.69 10.13 1.32
N GLY A 170 17.52 9.49 1.37
CA GLY A 170 16.80 8.99 0.19
C GLY A 170 17.33 7.67 -0.37
N ARG A 171 18.28 7.02 0.33
CA ARG A 171 18.82 5.70 -0.03
C ARG A 171 18.41 4.67 1.02
N GLU A 172 17.76 3.60 0.57
CA GLU A 172 17.48 2.43 1.40
C GLU A 172 18.70 1.50 1.38
N GLU A 173 19.24 1.22 2.55
CA GLU A 173 20.53 0.55 2.75
C GLU A 173 20.43 -0.45 3.90
N ILE A 174 21.31 -1.46 3.89
CA ILE A 174 21.36 -2.48 4.94
C ILE A 174 22.39 -2.09 6.00
N TYR A 175 21.97 -2.22 7.25
CA TYR A 175 22.73 -1.83 8.42
C TYR A 175 22.86 -2.97 9.42
N LEU A 176 24.00 -3.03 10.11
CA LEU A 176 24.20 -3.91 11.26
C LEU A 176 24.22 -3.12 12.56
N LEU A 177 23.35 -3.50 13.48
CA LEU A 177 23.38 -3.08 14.87
C LEU A 177 24.08 -4.14 15.71
N ASN A 178 25.11 -3.74 16.46
CA ASN A 178 25.80 -4.60 17.43
C ASN A 178 25.23 -4.42 18.84
N LEU A 179 24.67 -5.49 19.41
CA LEU A 179 23.99 -5.45 20.71
C LEU A 179 24.97 -5.34 21.89
N LYS A 180 26.25 -5.68 21.72
CA LYS A 180 27.26 -5.58 22.79
C LYS A 180 27.82 -4.18 22.95
N THR A 181 27.86 -3.38 21.87
CA THR A 181 28.55 -2.08 21.87
C THR A 181 27.61 -0.88 21.75
N GLN A 182 26.31 -1.08 21.48
CA GLN A 182 25.26 -0.04 21.37
C GLN A 182 25.62 1.18 20.47
N ASN A 183 26.67 1.13 19.65
CA ASN A 183 27.20 2.33 18.98
C ASN A 183 27.97 2.08 17.66
N SER A 184 27.44 1.24 16.77
CA SER A 184 27.91 1.22 15.38
C SER A 184 26.82 0.67 14.47
N VAL A 185 26.13 1.58 13.79
CA VAL A 185 25.30 1.29 12.62
C VAL A 185 26.19 1.60 11.41
N LEU A 186 26.73 0.55 10.77
CA LEU A 186 27.56 0.72 9.57
C LEU A 186 26.78 0.22 8.35
N PRO A 187 26.77 0.99 7.24
CA PRO A 187 26.20 0.51 5.99
C PRO A 187 27.01 -0.70 5.51
N LEU A 188 26.31 -1.73 5.04
CA LEU A 188 26.92 -2.98 4.57
C LEU A 188 27.17 -3.02 3.06
N LEU A 189 26.43 -2.26 2.25
CA LEU A 189 26.47 -2.41 0.81
C LEU A 189 27.39 -1.39 0.12
N PRO A 190 27.88 -1.70 -1.09
CA PRO A 190 28.54 -0.73 -1.96
C PRO A 190 27.64 0.49 -2.22
N SER A 191 28.24 1.67 -2.38
CA SER A 191 27.52 2.95 -2.48
C SER A 191 26.53 3.08 -3.66
N ASP A 192 26.65 2.23 -4.67
CA ASP A 192 25.81 2.19 -5.87
C ASP A 192 24.67 1.16 -5.81
N LEU A 193 24.54 0.42 -4.69
CA LEU A 193 23.55 -0.62 -4.51
C LEU A 193 22.61 -0.29 -3.35
N ASN A 194 21.32 -0.13 -3.61
CA ASN A 194 20.32 -0.08 -2.54
C ASN A 194 19.96 -1.50 -2.10
N GLY A 195 19.46 -1.65 -0.88
CA GLY A 195 19.02 -2.95 -0.39
C GLY A 195 18.03 -2.87 0.76
N THR A 196 17.12 -3.83 0.80
CA THR A 196 16.10 -4.00 1.82
C THR A 196 15.93 -5.46 2.21
N ASN A 197 15.14 -5.70 3.26
CA ASN A 197 14.80 -7.02 3.78
C ASN A 197 16.03 -7.93 4.02
N PRO A 198 17.00 -7.53 4.84
CA PRO A 198 18.11 -8.40 5.17
C PRO A 198 17.65 -9.64 5.95
N VAL A 199 18.10 -10.82 5.54
CA VAL A 199 17.89 -12.08 6.26
C VAL A 199 19.19 -12.87 6.39
N TRP A 200 19.50 -13.27 7.61
CA TRP A 200 20.69 -14.04 7.92
C TRP A 200 20.58 -15.47 7.41
N SER A 201 21.66 -15.95 6.80
CA SER A 201 21.87 -17.38 6.59
C SER A 201 21.88 -18.13 7.93
N PRO A 202 21.48 -19.41 7.98
CA PRO A 202 21.43 -20.16 9.23
C PRO A 202 22.77 -20.30 9.95
N GLY A 203 23.90 -20.28 9.22
CA GLY A 203 25.25 -20.32 9.80
C GLY A 203 25.76 -18.95 10.25
N GLY A 204 25.16 -17.86 9.76
CA GLY A 204 25.51 -16.49 10.13
C GLY A 204 26.67 -15.89 9.33
N GLU A 205 27.21 -16.58 8.33
CA GLU A 205 28.31 -16.08 7.50
C GLU A 205 27.84 -15.16 6.37
N GLU A 206 26.58 -15.30 5.94
CA GLU A 206 25.97 -14.52 4.86
C GLU A 206 24.67 -13.83 5.29
N ILE A 207 24.36 -12.70 4.64
CA ILE A 207 23.06 -12.04 4.64
C ILE A 207 22.53 -12.08 3.21
N ALA A 208 21.32 -12.61 3.02
CA ALA A 208 20.58 -12.42 1.78
C ALA A 208 19.69 -11.18 1.88
N PHE A 209 19.46 -10.51 0.76
CA PHE A 209 18.65 -9.30 0.72
C PHE A 209 18.09 -9.03 -0.67
N ILE A 210 17.08 -8.17 -0.74
CA ILE A 210 16.51 -7.65 -1.99
C ILE A 210 17.24 -6.35 -2.32
N GLY A 211 17.81 -6.22 -3.52
CA GLY A 211 18.65 -5.08 -3.89
C GLY A 211 18.39 -4.56 -5.30
N TRP A 212 18.72 -3.30 -5.53
CA TRP A 212 18.58 -2.63 -6.83
C TRP A 212 19.58 -1.48 -7.00
N GLN A 213 20.13 -1.36 -8.21
CA GLN A 213 20.97 -0.21 -8.59
C GLN A 213 20.14 0.90 -9.23
N ASN A 214 19.06 0.54 -9.92
CA ASN A 214 18.05 1.41 -10.50
C ASN A 214 16.68 0.72 -10.38
N SER A 215 15.58 1.46 -10.60
CA SER A 215 14.23 0.93 -10.43
C SER A 215 13.79 -0.08 -11.51
N ALA A 216 14.61 -0.35 -12.53
CA ALA A 216 14.22 -1.21 -13.66
C ALA A 216 14.40 -2.72 -13.40
N ALA A 217 15.16 -3.09 -12.36
CA ALA A 217 15.34 -4.49 -11.97
C ALA A 217 15.49 -4.60 -10.45
N ILE A 218 14.82 -5.60 -9.88
CA ILE A 218 14.93 -5.95 -8.48
C ILE A 218 15.59 -7.33 -8.42
N ASP A 219 16.65 -7.44 -7.63
CA ASP A 219 17.49 -8.62 -7.55
C ASP A 219 17.51 -9.19 -6.13
N ILE A 220 17.79 -10.49 -6.02
CA ILE A 220 18.17 -11.13 -4.75
C ILE A 220 19.68 -11.24 -4.73
N TYR A 221 20.29 -10.76 -3.66
CA TYR A 221 21.73 -10.85 -3.40
C TYR A 221 22.03 -11.68 -2.16
N THR A 222 23.24 -12.24 -2.09
CA THR A 222 23.87 -12.71 -0.85
C THR A 222 25.18 -11.98 -0.64
N LEU A 223 25.41 -11.47 0.56
CA LEU A 223 26.66 -10.84 0.99
C LEU A 223 27.27 -11.69 2.10
N ASN A 224 28.50 -12.16 1.89
CA ASN A 224 29.30 -12.75 2.95
C ASN A 224 29.85 -11.64 3.86
N ILE A 225 29.51 -11.67 5.15
CA ILE A 225 29.79 -10.56 6.06
C ILE A 225 31.28 -10.43 6.43
N GLU A 226 32.05 -11.52 6.38
CA GLU A 226 33.48 -11.50 6.73
C GLU A 226 34.34 -11.11 5.53
N THR A 227 34.08 -11.71 4.38
CA THR A 227 34.87 -11.51 3.15
C THR A 227 34.39 -10.33 2.31
N GLN A 228 33.19 -9.83 2.59
CA GLN A 228 32.49 -8.81 1.78
C GLN A 228 32.22 -9.27 0.34
N GLU A 229 32.22 -10.58 0.09
CA GLU A 229 31.87 -11.13 -1.22
C GLU A 229 30.36 -10.96 -1.48
N LEU A 230 30.02 -10.20 -2.52
CA LEU A 230 28.65 -9.95 -2.95
C LEU A 230 28.33 -10.79 -4.20
N GLN A 231 27.25 -11.57 -4.13
CA GLN A 231 26.76 -12.40 -5.23
C GLN A 231 25.31 -12.07 -5.56
N LYS A 232 25.03 -11.79 -6.83
CA LYS A 232 23.65 -11.73 -7.35
C LYS A 232 23.14 -13.16 -7.58
N ARG A 233 22.02 -13.52 -6.95
CA ARG A 233 21.46 -14.88 -6.98
C ARG A 233 20.26 -15.01 -7.93
N TYR A 234 19.46 -13.96 -8.06
CA TYR A 234 18.27 -13.96 -8.91
C TYR A 234 17.90 -12.54 -9.34
N THR A 235 17.29 -12.40 -10.51
CA THR A 235 16.79 -11.13 -11.06
C THR A 235 15.33 -11.32 -11.44
N ASP A 236 14.48 -10.42 -10.95
CA ASP A 236 13.11 -10.28 -11.41
C ASP A 236 12.89 -8.90 -12.02
N THR A 237 12.14 -8.85 -13.11
CA THR A 237 11.78 -7.59 -13.78
C THR A 237 10.43 -7.05 -13.33
N ALA A 238 9.64 -7.82 -12.58
CA ALA A 238 8.35 -7.40 -12.07
C ALA A 238 8.48 -6.84 -10.66
N TRP A 239 8.64 -7.70 -9.65
CA TRP A 239 8.78 -7.31 -8.25
C TRP A 239 9.22 -8.51 -7.39
N ILE A 240 9.97 -8.22 -6.32
CA ILE A 240 10.36 -9.19 -5.30
C ILE A 240 9.97 -8.62 -3.93
N GLY A 241 9.24 -9.41 -3.16
CA GLY A 241 8.89 -9.15 -1.77
C GLY A 241 9.48 -10.19 -0.83
N SER A 242 9.38 -9.89 0.47
CA SER A 242 9.66 -10.75 1.63
C SER A 242 10.64 -11.90 1.43
N LEU A 243 11.88 -11.76 1.90
CA LEU A 243 12.90 -12.79 1.77
C LEU A 243 13.03 -13.64 3.05
N ASN A 244 13.38 -14.92 2.90
CA ASN A 244 13.68 -15.82 4.02
C ASN A 244 14.60 -16.98 3.62
N TRP A 245 15.32 -17.57 4.58
CA TRP A 245 16.16 -18.74 4.35
C TRP A 245 15.46 -20.04 4.77
N SER A 246 15.74 -21.12 4.06
CA SER A 246 15.51 -22.46 4.60
C SER A 246 16.50 -22.74 5.74
N SER A 247 16.08 -23.56 6.72
CA SER A 247 16.92 -23.84 7.89
C SER A 247 18.23 -24.61 7.57
N ASP A 248 18.33 -25.18 6.37
CA ASP A 248 19.52 -25.88 5.88
C ASP A 248 20.44 -25.00 5.02
N GLY A 249 20.08 -23.73 4.80
CA GLY A 249 20.88 -22.77 4.05
C GLY A 249 20.94 -23.03 2.54
N LYS A 250 20.09 -23.90 2.00
CA LYS A 250 20.12 -24.28 0.58
C LYS A 250 19.13 -23.51 -0.30
N TRP A 251 18.13 -22.90 0.31
CA TRP A 251 17.04 -22.24 -0.39
C TRP A 251 16.79 -20.84 0.17
N LEU A 252 16.47 -19.93 -0.74
CA LEU A 252 15.82 -18.67 -0.42
C LEU A 252 14.35 -18.77 -0.81
N LEU A 253 13.48 -18.43 0.13
CA LEU A 253 12.06 -18.28 -0.10
C LEU A 253 11.75 -16.80 -0.23
N PHE A 254 10.94 -16.44 -1.22
CA PHE A 254 10.61 -15.06 -1.49
C PHE A 254 9.22 -14.92 -2.06
N THR A 255 8.69 -13.71 -2.05
CA THR A 255 7.47 -13.37 -2.78
C THR A 255 7.85 -12.83 -4.14
N GLY A 256 7.27 -13.37 -5.21
CA GLY A 256 7.49 -12.90 -6.58
C GLY A 256 6.19 -12.49 -7.24
N ARG A 257 6.23 -11.45 -8.08
CA ARG A 257 5.04 -11.05 -8.86
C ARG A 257 5.01 -11.76 -10.21
N LYS A 258 4.01 -12.61 -10.42
CA LYS A 258 3.82 -13.36 -11.69
C LYS A 258 2.35 -13.37 -12.09
N ASN A 259 2.06 -13.11 -13.36
CA ASN A 259 0.69 -13.08 -13.90
C ASN A 259 -0.30 -12.15 -13.14
N ARG A 260 0.19 -11.04 -12.56
CA ARG A 260 -0.59 -10.12 -11.68
C ARG A 260 -0.99 -10.71 -10.32
N ASN A 261 -0.31 -11.77 -9.90
CA ASN A 261 -0.41 -12.36 -8.57
C ASN A 261 0.90 -12.16 -7.81
N HIS A 262 0.80 -12.15 -6.48
CA HIS A 262 1.94 -12.17 -5.59
C HIS A 262 2.01 -13.58 -5.01
N ASP A 263 2.98 -14.34 -5.50
CA ASP A 263 3.07 -15.77 -5.28
C ASP A 263 4.36 -16.09 -4.51
N LEU A 264 4.31 -17.15 -3.71
CA LEU A 264 5.49 -17.64 -3.01
C LEU A 264 6.40 -18.36 -3.99
N MET A 265 7.70 -18.10 -3.88
CA MET A 265 8.75 -18.65 -4.73
C MET A 265 9.86 -19.25 -3.88
N ALA A 266 10.59 -20.20 -4.45
CA ALA A 266 11.78 -20.80 -3.85
C ALA A 266 12.93 -20.84 -4.86
N LEU A 267 14.05 -20.22 -4.49
CA LEU A 267 15.31 -20.25 -5.22
C LEU A 267 16.27 -21.26 -4.58
N ASN A 268 16.71 -22.24 -5.36
CA ASN A 268 17.77 -23.17 -4.97
C ASN A 268 19.14 -22.52 -5.18
N LEU A 269 19.93 -22.34 -4.12
CA LEU A 269 21.21 -21.62 -4.20
C LEU A 269 22.35 -22.42 -4.86
N GLU A 270 22.21 -23.74 -4.97
CA GLU A 270 23.22 -24.61 -5.61
C GLU A 270 23.01 -24.69 -7.13
N SER A 271 21.76 -24.85 -7.57
CA SER A 271 21.40 -25.02 -8.98
C SER A 271 20.97 -23.72 -9.67
N GLY A 272 20.57 -22.69 -8.91
CA GLY A 272 19.95 -21.47 -9.43
C GLY A 272 18.50 -21.65 -9.90
N GLN A 273 17.88 -22.82 -9.69
CA GLN A 273 16.51 -23.07 -10.11
C GLN A 273 15.51 -22.32 -9.21
N VAL A 274 14.53 -21.66 -9.83
CA VAL A 274 13.40 -21.04 -9.15
C VAL A 274 12.14 -21.87 -9.35
N SER A 275 11.40 -22.13 -8.27
CA SER A 275 10.12 -22.85 -8.27
C SER A 275 9.03 -21.96 -7.69
N GLN A 276 7.87 -21.93 -8.34
CA GLN A 276 6.67 -21.26 -7.83
C GLN A 276 5.94 -22.21 -6.89
N LEU A 277 5.67 -21.76 -5.67
CA LEU A 277 5.04 -22.52 -4.60
C LEU A 277 3.56 -22.21 -4.42
N THR A 278 3.05 -21.09 -4.95
CA THR A 278 1.62 -20.80 -5.00
C THR A 278 1.25 -20.22 -6.36
N ASP A 279 0.06 -20.53 -6.88
CA ASP A 279 -0.52 -19.92 -8.10
C ASP A 279 -1.99 -19.63 -7.82
N ASN A 280 -2.26 -18.46 -7.23
CA ASN A 280 -3.64 -18.07 -6.93
C ASN A 280 -3.80 -16.54 -6.97
N PRO A 281 -5.02 -16.03 -7.15
CA PRO A 281 -5.28 -14.59 -7.25
C PRO A 281 -4.92 -13.77 -6.00
N ALA A 282 -4.66 -14.40 -4.85
CA ALA A 282 -4.35 -13.70 -3.62
C ALA A 282 -2.97 -13.05 -3.61
N TRP A 283 -2.78 -12.16 -2.66
CA TRP A 283 -1.47 -11.68 -2.23
C TRP A 283 -0.89 -12.65 -1.21
N ASP A 284 -0.08 -13.61 -1.65
CA ASP A 284 0.69 -14.49 -0.76
C ASP A 284 2.05 -13.88 -0.45
N ASP A 285 2.40 -13.74 0.83
CA ASP A 285 3.61 -13.04 1.24
C ASP A 285 4.24 -13.62 2.52
N PHE A 286 5.45 -13.14 2.83
CA PHE A 286 6.21 -13.50 4.02
C PHE A 286 6.41 -15.01 4.23
N PRO A 287 6.95 -15.74 3.23
CA PRO A 287 7.22 -17.16 3.41
C PRO A 287 8.23 -17.40 4.55
N ALA A 288 7.92 -18.34 5.44
CA ALA A 288 8.83 -18.79 6.48
C ALA A 288 8.70 -20.31 6.68
N LEU A 289 9.80 -21.02 6.48
CA LEU A 289 9.83 -22.47 6.57
C LEU A 289 10.38 -22.94 7.92
N TYR A 290 9.64 -23.81 8.58
CA TYR A 290 10.16 -24.63 9.66
C TYR A 290 10.56 -26.00 9.12
N GLY A 291 11.84 -26.35 9.28
CA GLY A 291 12.44 -27.56 8.73
C GLY A 291 13.18 -27.34 7.41
N ARG A 292 13.37 -28.41 6.63
CA ARG A 292 14.13 -28.41 5.37
C ARG A 292 13.19 -28.36 4.18
N MET A 293 13.60 -27.78 3.05
CA MET A 293 12.74 -27.58 1.89
C MET A 293 12.50 -28.87 1.06
N GLY A 294 13.31 -29.93 1.24
CA GLY A 294 13.01 -31.30 0.75
C GLY A 294 12.45 -31.40 -0.69
N GLU A 295 11.39 -32.20 -0.88
CA GLU A 295 10.72 -32.48 -2.17
C GLU A 295 9.66 -31.43 -2.58
N TRP A 296 9.57 -30.29 -1.89
CA TRP A 296 8.55 -29.26 -2.13
C TRP A 296 8.65 -28.61 -3.51
N ALA A 297 9.83 -28.65 -4.14
CA ALA A 297 10.09 -28.09 -5.47
C ALA A 297 9.30 -28.79 -6.61
N ASN A 298 8.62 -29.91 -6.34
CA ASN A 298 7.81 -30.64 -7.32
C ASN A 298 6.30 -30.59 -7.04
N VAL A 299 5.86 -29.85 -6.02
CA VAL A 299 4.44 -29.76 -5.68
C VAL A 299 3.85 -28.54 -6.38
N GLU A 300 3.07 -28.76 -7.43
CA GLU A 300 2.28 -27.70 -8.05
C GLU A 300 1.07 -27.39 -7.17
N PHE A 301 0.98 -26.15 -6.71
CA PHE A 301 -0.10 -25.64 -5.88
C PHE A 301 -1.06 -24.81 -6.72
N THR A 302 -2.14 -25.45 -7.18
CA THR A 302 -3.24 -24.73 -7.80
C THR A 302 -4.41 -24.68 -6.82
N ASP A 303 -4.74 -23.47 -6.34
CA ASP A 303 -6.06 -23.27 -5.73
C ASP A 303 -7.12 -23.33 -6.84
N ASN A 304 -8.30 -23.86 -6.51
CA ASN A 304 -9.32 -24.20 -7.49
C ASN A 304 -9.79 -22.92 -8.22
N LYS A 305 -9.44 -22.83 -9.51
CA LYS A 305 -9.71 -21.69 -10.40
C LYS A 305 -11.21 -21.56 -10.66
N ASN A 306 -11.93 -20.82 -9.81
CA ASN A 306 -13.26 -20.34 -10.11
C ASN A 306 -13.32 -18.82 -9.89
N SER A 307 -12.90 -18.04 -10.88
CA SER A 307 -13.42 -16.68 -11.05
C SER A 307 -14.37 -16.69 -12.26
N PRO A 308 -15.69 -16.53 -12.07
CA PRO A 308 -16.65 -16.52 -13.15
C PRO A 308 -17.02 -15.08 -13.52
N PHE A 309 -16.14 -14.34 -14.22
CA PHE A 309 -16.54 -13.06 -14.79
C PHE A 309 -16.26 -13.01 -16.28
N ALA A 310 -17.35 -13.02 -17.02
CA ALA A 310 -17.41 -12.94 -18.46
C ALA A 310 -17.93 -11.57 -18.86
N ASN A 311 -17.18 -10.92 -19.75
CA ASN A 311 -17.64 -10.05 -20.84
C ASN A 311 -19.02 -9.40 -20.65
N SER A 312 -19.03 -8.14 -20.21
CA SER A 312 -20.05 -7.16 -20.60
C SER A 312 -19.45 -6.20 -21.64
N GLN A 313 -20.26 -5.83 -22.62
CA GLN A 313 -19.86 -4.99 -23.75
C GLN A 313 -19.49 -3.57 -23.28
N ILE A 314 -18.31 -3.13 -23.74
CA ILE A 314 -17.58 -1.93 -23.34
C ILE A 314 -18.23 -0.65 -23.89
N ARG A 315 -18.67 0.25 -23.02
CA ARG A 315 -17.97 1.55 -22.93
C ARG A 315 -16.86 1.34 -21.89
N PRO A 316 -15.59 1.70 -22.12
CA PRO A 316 -14.58 1.43 -21.13
C PRO A 316 -14.75 2.48 -20.04
N PHE A 317 -15.43 2.11 -18.96
CA PHE A 317 -15.41 2.90 -17.75
C PHE A 317 -13.95 3.09 -17.33
N VAL A 318 -13.60 4.31 -16.94
CA VAL A 318 -12.24 4.63 -16.50
C VAL A 318 -12.15 4.35 -15.00
N TYR A 319 -11.50 3.25 -14.64
CA TYR A 319 -11.19 2.87 -13.26
C TYR A 319 -9.83 3.45 -12.91
N GLY A 320 -9.85 4.50 -12.10
CA GLY A 320 -8.68 5.32 -11.80
C GLY A 320 -8.18 5.18 -10.37
N VAL A 321 -6.91 5.48 -10.12
CA VAL A 321 -6.34 5.64 -8.77
C VAL A 321 -5.46 6.87 -8.65
N ASN A 322 -5.39 7.41 -7.43
CA ASN A 322 -4.34 8.35 -7.01
C ASN A 322 -3.19 7.55 -6.37
N LEU A 323 -1.96 7.89 -6.74
CA LEU A 323 -0.73 7.27 -6.25
C LEU A 323 0.22 8.32 -5.67
N ALA A 324 0.86 8.00 -4.55
CA ALA A 324 1.91 8.80 -3.95
C ALA A 324 3.29 8.42 -4.52
N ASP A 325 3.56 7.13 -4.69
CA ASP A 325 4.85 6.65 -5.19
C ASP A 325 4.68 5.99 -6.57
N LEU A 326 5.26 6.63 -7.59
CA LEU A 326 5.22 6.16 -8.96
C LEU A 326 5.89 4.78 -9.14
N ALA A 327 6.77 4.37 -8.23
CA ALA A 327 7.33 3.01 -8.24
C ALA A 327 6.26 1.93 -8.00
N ASN A 328 5.10 2.30 -7.46
CA ASN A 328 3.97 1.41 -7.24
C ASN A 328 2.94 1.43 -8.38
N ALA A 329 3.19 2.15 -9.48
CA ALA A 329 2.25 2.26 -10.60
C ALA A 329 1.86 0.89 -11.19
N TYR A 330 2.75 -0.11 -11.14
CA TYR A 330 2.46 -1.46 -11.61
C TYR A 330 1.31 -2.16 -10.85
N LEU A 331 1.02 -1.77 -9.60
CA LEU A 331 -0.05 -2.34 -8.78
C LEU A 331 -1.44 -2.06 -9.35
N ILE A 332 -1.58 -1.06 -10.22
CA ILE A 332 -2.85 -0.80 -10.90
C ILE A 332 -3.33 -2.01 -11.72
N GLN A 333 -2.38 -2.75 -12.30
CA GLN A 333 -2.66 -3.94 -13.08
C GLN A 333 -3.22 -5.07 -12.20
N ASP A 334 -2.78 -5.14 -10.95
CA ASP A 334 -3.19 -6.19 -10.00
C ASP A 334 -4.67 -6.03 -9.63
N ILE A 335 -5.09 -4.80 -9.35
CA ILE A 335 -6.49 -4.45 -9.08
C ILE A 335 -7.35 -4.34 -10.34
N GLY A 336 -6.77 -4.49 -11.53
CA GLY A 336 -7.49 -4.46 -12.81
C GLY A 336 -7.95 -3.08 -13.28
N PHE A 337 -7.41 -2.02 -12.67
CA PHE A 337 -7.72 -0.63 -13.03
C PHE A 337 -6.91 -0.20 -14.26
N ASN A 338 -7.34 0.88 -14.93
CA ASN A 338 -6.80 1.29 -16.22
C ASN A 338 -6.31 2.74 -16.29
N ALA A 339 -6.46 3.56 -15.23
CA ALA A 339 -5.99 4.93 -15.24
C ALA A 339 -5.31 5.38 -13.94
N ILE A 340 -4.34 6.29 -14.08
CA ILE A 340 -3.64 6.92 -12.95
C ILE A 340 -3.85 8.44 -13.05
N LYS A 341 -4.24 9.05 -11.92
CA LYS A 341 -4.27 10.50 -11.77
C LYS A 341 -2.87 10.99 -11.39
N GLY A 342 -2.27 11.76 -12.29
CA GLY A 342 -0.97 12.43 -12.11
C GLY A 342 -1.13 13.93 -11.88
N TYR A 343 -0.08 14.56 -11.34
CA TYR A 343 -0.12 15.97 -10.95
C TYR A 343 0.89 16.81 -11.75
N VAL A 344 0.42 17.94 -12.25
CA VAL A 344 1.21 18.92 -13.02
C VAL A 344 1.15 20.25 -12.30
N ASN A 345 2.29 20.71 -11.77
CA ASN A 345 2.41 22.00 -11.11
C ASN A 345 3.06 23.02 -12.06
N TRP A 346 2.26 23.94 -12.61
CA TRP A 346 2.72 24.93 -13.59
C TRP A 346 3.84 25.81 -13.01
N ALA A 347 3.76 26.20 -11.73
CA ALA A 347 4.80 27.00 -11.08
C ALA A 347 6.19 26.34 -11.08
N THR A 348 6.25 25.02 -10.92
CA THR A 348 7.52 24.27 -10.93
C THR A 348 8.06 24.03 -12.33
N ILE A 349 7.16 23.86 -13.31
CA ILE A 349 7.52 23.57 -14.69
C ILE A 349 7.98 24.85 -15.41
N GLU A 350 7.29 25.97 -15.23
CA GLU A 350 7.58 27.25 -15.88
C GLU A 350 7.93 28.33 -14.82
N ALA A 351 8.96 28.05 -14.01
CA ALA A 351 9.42 29.00 -12.99
C ALA A 351 9.89 30.34 -13.60
N THR A 352 10.34 30.33 -14.85
CA THR A 352 10.67 31.51 -15.66
C THR A 352 9.82 31.46 -16.94
N PRO A 353 9.17 32.57 -17.36
CA PRO A 353 8.26 32.56 -18.51
C PRO A 353 8.96 32.03 -19.78
N GLY A 354 8.39 31.02 -20.41
CA GLY A 354 8.92 30.37 -21.62
C GLY A 354 10.06 29.36 -21.40
N GLU A 355 10.52 29.17 -20.17
CA GLU A 355 11.54 28.17 -19.82
C GLU A 355 10.90 26.99 -19.09
N TYR A 356 10.75 25.86 -19.79
CA TYR A 356 10.05 24.68 -19.28
C TYR A 356 10.98 23.60 -18.73
N ARG A 357 10.64 23.08 -17.54
CA ARG A 357 11.28 21.94 -16.87
C ARG A 357 10.29 20.80 -16.73
N TRP A 358 10.35 19.83 -17.65
CA TRP A 358 9.36 18.76 -17.79
C TRP A 358 9.63 17.50 -16.94
N VAL A 359 10.62 17.55 -16.04
CA VAL A 359 11.11 16.36 -15.31
C VAL A 359 9.98 15.61 -14.60
N ASP A 360 9.17 16.31 -13.80
CA ASP A 360 8.11 15.69 -13.01
C ASP A 360 6.99 15.08 -13.87
N PRO A 361 6.34 15.80 -14.81
CA PRO A 361 5.31 15.21 -15.66
C PRO A 361 5.85 14.14 -16.63
N ASP A 362 7.12 14.22 -17.06
CA ASP A 362 7.74 13.14 -17.84
C ASP A 362 7.89 11.86 -17.00
N ASN A 363 8.31 11.98 -15.73
CA ASN A 363 8.41 10.85 -14.81
C ASN A 363 7.04 10.22 -14.53
N VAL A 364 6.01 11.04 -14.32
CA VAL A 364 4.62 10.57 -14.17
C VAL A 364 4.21 9.75 -15.38
N LEU A 365 4.34 10.29 -16.60
CA LEU A 365 3.92 9.55 -17.80
C LEU A 365 4.75 8.30 -18.04
N HIS A 366 6.06 8.33 -17.74
CA HIS A 366 6.88 7.12 -17.86
C HIS A 366 6.37 5.99 -16.94
N ALA A 367 6.00 6.31 -15.70
CA ALA A 367 5.44 5.35 -14.76
C ALA A 367 4.06 4.85 -15.19
N VAL A 368 3.18 5.75 -15.64
CA VAL A 368 1.82 5.41 -16.11
C VAL A 368 1.87 4.50 -17.33
N GLU A 369 2.70 4.84 -18.33
CA GLU A 369 2.89 4.03 -19.53
C GLU A 369 3.58 2.70 -19.24
N GLY A 370 4.55 2.68 -18.33
CA GLY A 370 5.22 1.46 -17.86
C GLY A 370 4.24 0.50 -17.16
N ALA A 371 3.22 1.04 -16.50
CA ALA A 371 2.12 0.28 -15.94
C ALA A 371 1.04 -0.09 -16.96
N GLY A 372 1.15 0.37 -18.22
CA GLY A 372 0.14 0.13 -19.25
C GLY A 372 -1.21 0.78 -18.95
N ALA A 373 -1.21 1.90 -18.21
CA ALA A 373 -2.40 2.65 -17.82
C ALA A 373 -2.54 3.95 -18.64
N ASP A 374 -3.73 4.53 -18.60
CA ASP A 374 -4.04 5.84 -19.15
C ASP A 374 -3.77 6.95 -18.12
N ALA A 375 -3.37 8.13 -18.59
CA ALA A 375 -3.06 9.28 -17.72
C ALA A 375 -4.19 10.32 -17.70
N LEU A 376 -4.69 10.63 -16.50
CA LEU A 376 -5.39 11.88 -16.19
C LEU A 376 -4.40 12.83 -15.51
N LEU A 377 -4.18 14.04 -16.05
CA LEU A 377 -3.25 15.00 -15.46
C LEU A 377 -3.99 16.19 -14.83
N ARG A 378 -3.91 16.33 -13.51
CA ARG A 378 -4.41 17.51 -12.78
C ARG A 378 -3.42 18.66 -12.87
N VAL A 379 -3.82 19.75 -13.51
CA VAL A 379 -3.00 20.96 -13.68
C VAL A 379 -3.35 22.00 -12.63
N HIS A 380 -2.36 22.47 -11.87
CA HIS A 380 -2.54 23.44 -10.79
C HIS A 380 -1.28 24.29 -10.56
N GLY A 381 -1.37 25.28 -9.67
CA GLY A 381 -0.22 26.05 -9.17
C GLY A 381 0.27 27.15 -10.10
N THR A 382 0.03 28.41 -9.77
CA THR A 382 0.43 29.55 -10.62
C THR A 382 1.86 30.02 -10.31
N PRO A 383 2.76 30.18 -11.30
CA PRO A 383 4.12 30.69 -11.07
C PRO A 383 4.10 32.12 -10.55
N GLU A 384 5.16 32.50 -9.82
CA GLU A 384 5.29 33.82 -9.21
C GLU A 384 5.12 34.98 -10.19
N TRP A 385 5.61 34.83 -11.42
CA TRP A 385 5.51 35.86 -12.46
C TRP A 385 4.09 36.03 -13.04
N ALA A 386 3.18 35.08 -12.82
CA ALA A 386 1.81 35.07 -13.37
C ALA A 386 0.73 35.38 -12.32
N ARG A 387 1.12 35.65 -11.07
CA ARG A 387 0.23 36.00 -9.95
C ARG A 387 0.71 37.26 -9.24
N PRO A 388 -0.13 37.93 -8.43
CA PRO A 388 0.33 39.09 -7.67
C PRO A 388 1.45 38.69 -6.67
N PRO A 389 2.39 39.60 -6.35
CA PRO A 389 3.40 39.35 -5.33
C PRO A 389 2.77 38.94 -3.99
N ASP A 390 3.49 38.12 -3.22
CA ASP A 390 3.10 37.66 -1.88
C ASP A 390 1.77 36.87 -1.83
N THR A 391 1.34 36.27 -2.94
CA THR A 391 0.16 35.39 -3.00
C THR A 391 0.54 33.91 -3.02
N SER A 392 -0.38 33.04 -2.57
CA SER A 392 -0.13 31.58 -2.50
C SER A 392 -0.18 30.90 -3.86
N LEU A 393 0.34 29.66 -3.96
CA LEU A 393 0.37 28.86 -5.20
C LEU A 393 -1.03 28.60 -5.76
N GLY A 394 -2.04 28.62 -4.89
CA GLY A 394 -3.44 28.51 -5.24
C GLY A 394 -4.07 29.78 -5.84
N HIS A 395 -3.35 30.89 -5.98
CA HIS A 395 -3.93 32.07 -6.65
C HIS A 395 -4.07 31.81 -8.16
N PRO A 396 -5.22 32.03 -8.80
CA PRO A 396 -5.36 31.86 -10.24
C PRO A 396 -4.50 32.87 -11.02
N ALA A 397 -4.19 32.58 -12.29
CA ALA A 397 -3.41 33.51 -13.12
C ALA A 397 -4.09 34.88 -13.25
N VAL A 398 -3.33 35.97 -13.15
CA VAL A 398 -3.85 37.33 -13.40
C VAL A 398 -4.18 37.52 -14.87
N ASN A 399 -3.41 36.89 -15.75
CA ASN A 399 -3.62 36.88 -17.19
C ASN A 399 -3.87 35.44 -17.67
N LEU A 400 -5.10 35.15 -18.08
CA LEU A 400 -5.51 33.82 -18.54
C LEU A 400 -4.83 33.40 -19.85
N GLU A 401 -4.31 34.34 -20.64
CA GLU A 401 -3.53 34.02 -21.84
C GLU A 401 -2.22 33.30 -21.49
N ASP A 402 -1.62 33.62 -20.33
CA ASP A 402 -0.40 32.98 -19.85
C ASP A 402 -0.67 31.53 -19.45
N PHE A 403 -1.77 31.28 -18.73
CA PHE A 403 -2.20 29.92 -18.42
C PHE A 403 -2.57 29.14 -19.68
N GLY A 404 -3.31 29.76 -20.61
CA GLY A 404 -3.65 29.15 -21.90
C GLY A 404 -2.42 28.81 -22.75
N ARG A 405 -1.36 29.64 -22.71
CA ARG A 405 -0.08 29.32 -23.38
C ARG A 405 0.59 28.12 -22.73
N PHE A 406 0.65 28.05 -21.41
CA PHE A 406 1.16 26.87 -20.72
C PHE A 406 0.38 25.60 -21.10
N MET A 407 -0.96 25.68 -21.10
CA MET A 407 -1.81 24.54 -21.50
C MET A 407 -1.57 24.10 -22.94
N ARG A 408 -1.28 25.02 -23.87
CA ARG A 408 -0.88 24.65 -25.24
C ARG A 408 0.44 23.88 -25.26
N GLU A 409 1.47 24.36 -24.56
CA GLU A 409 2.77 23.68 -24.53
C GLU A 409 2.69 22.30 -23.85
N LEU A 410 1.95 22.20 -22.74
CA LEU A 410 1.68 20.94 -22.04
C LEU A 410 0.95 19.94 -22.96
N THR A 411 -0.13 20.37 -23.61
CA THR A 411 -0.93 19.52 -24.50
C THR A 411 -0.14 19.09 -25.72
N ARG A 412 0.63 20.02 -26.33
CA ARG A 412 1.47 19.70 -27.48
C ARG A 412 2.54 18.67 -27.15
N ARG A 413 3.16 18.76 -25.96
CA ARG A 413 4.18 17.81 -25.51
C ARG A 413 3.62 16.40 -25.32
N TYR A 414 2.42 16.28 -24.76
CA TYR A 414 1.84 15.01 -24.35
C TYR A 414 0.68 14.53 -25.22
N ARG A 415 0.52 15.12 -26.40
CA ARG A 415 -0.51 14.77 -27.39
C ARG A 415 -0.58 13.27 -27.64
N GLY A 416 -1.77 12.69 -27.47
CA GLY A 416 -2.02 11.26 -27.65
C GLY A 416 -1.45 10.33 -26.55
N ARG A 417 -0.87 10.89 -25.47
CA ARG A 417 -0.35 10.13 -24.31
C ARG A 417 -1.15 10.38 -23.03
N VAL A 418 -1.96 11.44 -23.02
CA VAL A 418 -2.80 11.85 -21.88
C VAL A 418 -4.25 11.81 -22.36
N ILE A 419 -5.10 11.06 -21.67
CA ILE A 419 -6.52 10.94 -22.05
C ILE A 419 -7.31 12.17 -21.61
N ALA A 420 -6.89 12.82 -20.52
CA ALA A 420 -7.62 13.91 -19.91
C ALA A 420 -6.74 14.87 -19.11
N TYR A 421 -7.13 16.15 -19.10
CA TYR A 421 -6.57 17.19 -18.23
C TYR A 421 -7.63 17.68 -17.25
N GLU A 422 -7.41 17.51 -15.95
CA GLU A 422 -8.24 18.11 -14.91
C GLU A 422 -7.73 19.53 -14.60
N ILE A 423 -8.61 20.53 -14.73
CA ILE A 423 -8.23 21.93 -14.64
C ILE A 423 -8.51 22.45 -13.24
N TRP A 424 -7.42 22.58 -12.46
CA TRP A 424 -7.36 22.99 -11.06
C TRP A 424 -7.71 21.90 -10.04
N ASN A 425 -7.62 22.22 -8.75
CA ASN A 425 -7.99 21.37 -7.62
C ASN A 425 -8.94 22.15 -6.70
N GLU A 426 -10.12 21.60 -6.39
CA GLU A 426 -11.05 22.09 -5.34
C GLU A 426 -11.15 23.63 -5.21
N PRO A 427 -11.44 24.37 -6.30
CA PRO A 427 -11.48 25.84 -6.29
C PRO A 427 -12.58 26.43 -5.39
N ASN A 428 -13.45 25.57 -4.84
CA ASN A 428 -14.46 25.93 -3.85
C ASN A 428 -13.91 26.02 -2.42
N LEU A 429 -12.63 25.68 -2.19
CA LEU A 429 -11.89 25.89 -0.95
C LEU A 429 -10.99 27.11 -1.07
N ASN A 430 -10.97 27.99 -0.06
CA ASN A 430 -10.24 29.24 -0.14
C ASN A 430 -8.72 29.02 -0.27
N TYR A 431 -8.16 28.02 0.41
CA TYR A 431 -6.73 27.77 0.43
C TYR A 431 -6.23 27.23 -0.92
N GLU A 432 -7.09 26.51 -1.66
CA GLU A 432 -6.88 26.12 -3.06
C GLU A 432 -7.15 27.25 -4.05
N TRP A 433 -7.77 28.35 -3.59
CA TRP A 433 -8.11 29.53 -4.41
C TRP A 433 -7.40 30.81 -3.96
N GLY A 434 -6.15 30.66 -3.49
CA GLY A 434 -5.27 31.80 -3.20
C GLY A 434 -5.49 32.43 -1.82
N HIS A 435 -6.12 31.71 -0.89
CA HIS A 435 -6.70 32.22 0.36
C HIS A 435 -7.70 33.36 0.13
N ARG A 436 -8.41 33.32 -1.01
CA ARG A 436 -9.47 34.26 -1.37
C ARG A 436 -10.82 33.57 -1.27
N ASN A 437 -11.89 34.36 -1.24
CA ASN A 437 -13.24 33.81 -1.38
C ASN A 437 -13.32 33.00 -2.68
N PRO A 438 -13.77 31.74 -2.62
CA PRO A 438 -14.04 30.95 -3.81
C PRO A 438 -14.94 31.68 -4.80
N ASN A 439 -14.59 31.63 -6.09
CA ASN A 439 -15.29 32.38 -7.13
C ASN A 439 -15.54 31.51 -8.36
N PRO A 440 -16.73 30.89 -8.48
CA PRO A 440 -17.02 29.99 -9.59
C PRO A 440 -17.03 30.68 -10.96
N ALA A 441 -17.32 31.99 -11.03
CA ALA A 441 -17.29 32.74 -12.28
C ALA A 441 -15.85 32.96 -12.79
N GLU A 442 -14.93 33.32 -11.89
CA GLU A 442 -13.51 33.47 -12.22
C GLU A 442 -12.87 32.13 -12.58
N TYR A 443 -13.21 31.07 -11.85
CA TYR A 443 -12.80 29.71 -12.21
C TYR A 443 -13.32 29.30 -13.60
N THR A 444 -14.56 29.65 -13.94
CA THR A 444 -15.15 29.35 -15.25
C THR A 444 -14.37 29.99 -16.40
N GLU A 445 -13.85 31.21 -16.23
CA GLU A 445 -13.01 31.85 -17.24
C GLU A 445 -11.64 31.17 -17.38
N LEU A 446 -11.03 30.76 -16.27
CA LEU A 446 -9.80 29.94 -16.28
C LEU A 446 -10.02 28.61 -17.02
N LEU A 447 -11.14 27.94 -16.75
CA LEU A 447 -11.54 26.69 -17.40
C LEU A 447 -11.75 26.87 -18.90
N LYS A 448 -12.44 27.93 -19.33
CA LYS A 448 -12.61 28.28 -20.77
C LYS A 448 -11.28 28.49 -21.47
N ALA A 449 -10.35 29.21 -20.83
CA ALA A 449 -9.02 29.46 -21.40
C ALA A 449 -8.23 28.16 -21.60
N ALA A 450 -8.27 27.25 -20.62
CA ALA A 450 -7.66 25.93 -20.73
C ALA A 450 -8.34 25.08 -21.81
N TYR A 451 -9.68 25.02 -21.83
CA TYR A 451 -10.44 24.26 -22.81
C TYR A 451 -10.08 24.64 -24.25
N GLN A 452 -10.10 25.94 -24.55
CA GLN A 452 -9.74 26.46 -25.87
C GLN A 452 -8.28 26.13 -26.24
N ALA A 453 -7.35 26.27 -25.29
CA ALA A 453 -5.95 25.96 -25.50
C ALA A 453 -5.71 24.47 -25.80
N ILE A 454 -6.32 23.58 -25.02
CA ILE A 454 -6.17 22.12 -25.17
C ILE A 454 -6.78 21.68 -26.49
N LYS A 455 -8.04 22.05 -26.78
CA LYS A 455 -8.74 21.64 -27.99
C LYS A 455 -8.08 22.15 -29.28
N ALA A 456 -7.36 23.25 -29.23
CA ALA A 456 -6.59 23.75 -30.36
C ALA A 456 -5.36 22.87 -30.71
N GLU A 457 -4.72 22.27 -29.70
CA GLU A 457 -3.53 21.42 -29.88
C GLU A 457 -3.89 19.93 -30.05
N ASP A 458 -4.84 19.45 -29.24
CA ASP A 458 -5.37 18.09 -29.28
C ASP A 458 -6.90 18.07 -29.08
N PRO A 459 -7.69 18.02 -30.17
CA PRO A 459 -9.14 17.93 -30.09
C PRO A 459 -9.65 16.65 -29.39
N THR A 460 -8.80 15.60 -29.29
CA THR A 460 -9.17 14.30 -28.72
C THR A 460 -8.94 14.21 -27.22
N ALA A 461 -8.05 15.05 -26.67
CA ALA A 461 -7.82 15.12 -25.23
C ALA A 461 -9.07 15.65 -24.51
N LEU A 462 -9.48 14.99 -23.43
CA LEU A 462 -10.60 15.41 -22.61
C LEU A 462 -10.18 16.52 -21.65
N VAL A 463 -11.10 17.43 -21.37
CA VAL A 463 -10.91 18.51 -20.40
C VAL A 463 -11.93 18.31 -19.29
N ILE A 464 -11.43 17.99 -18.10
CA ILE A 464 -12.24 17.76 -16.91
C ILE A 464 -12.21 19.05 -16.10
N SER A 465 -13.36 19.55 -15.65
CA SER A 465 -13.34 20.61 -14.64
C SER A 465 -12.67 20.10 -13.36
N ALA A 466 -12.26 20.99 -12.46
CA ALA A 466 -11.85 20.62 -11.12
C ALA A 466 -13.03 19.89 -10.44
N GLY A 467 -12.70 18.86 -9.68
CA GLY A 467 -13.60 18.35 -8.66
C GLY A 467 -13.73 19.35 -7.50
N PRO A 468 -14.91 19.91 -7.23
CA PRO A 468 -15.11 20.67 -6.00
C PRO A 468 -15.08 19.73 -4.80
N ALA A 469 -14.44 20.17 -3.71
CA ALA A 469 -14.45 19.47 -2.44
C ALA A 469 -15.89 19.39 -1.89
N PRO A 470 -16.32 18.28 -1.28
CA PRO A 470 -17.67 18.14 -0.78
C PRO A 470 -17.84 18.90 0.55
N THR A 471 -18.25 20.16 0.46
CA THR A 471 -18.30 21.10 1.59
C THR A 471 -19.71 21.35 2.13
N GLY A 472 -20.72 20.64 1.61
CA GLY A 472 -22.11 20.79 2.06
C GLY A 472 -22.65 22.16 1.67
N ASP A 473 -23.10 22.93 2.66
CA ASP A 473 -23.55 24.32 2.49
C ASP A 473 -22.36 25.33 2.52
N GLY A 474 -21.12 24.84 2.65
CA GLY A 474 -19.92 25.64 2.79
C GLY A 474 -19.76 26.26 4.18
N ASN A 475 -18.68 27.00 4.35
CA ASN A 475 -18.43 27.83 5.52
C ASN A 475 -17.67 29.08 5.05
N PRO A 476 -18.36 30.12 4.55
CA PRO A 476 -17.69 31.29 3.99
C PRO A 476 -16.98 32.12 5.08
N PRO A 477 -15.77 32.66 4.80
CA PRO A 477 -15.08 32.66 3.51
C PRO A 477 -14.23 31.42 3.21
N GLU A 478 -14.10 30.48 4.14
CA GLU A 478 -13.20 29.32 4.04
C GLU A 478 -13.58 28.36 2.92
N ALA A 479 -14.87 28.15 2.69
CA ALA A 479 -15.38 27.28 1.63
C ALA A 479 -16.74 27.75 1.08
N LEU A 480 -16.93 27.58 -0.23
CA LEU A 480 -18.25 27.62 -0.87
C LEU A 480 -18.78 26.19 -0.99
N GLY A 481 -20.09 26.00 -0.78
CA GLY A 481 -20.77 24.71 -0.97
C GLY A 481 -20.50 24.16 -2.38
N ASP A 482 -20.22 22.86 -2.51
CA ASP A 482 -19.94 22.22 -3.80
C ASP A 482 -21.08 22.38 -4.81
N LEU A 483 -22.33 22.25 -4.36
CA LEU A 483 -23.50 22.44 -5.22
C LEU A 483 -23.64 23.90 -5.67
N ASP A 484 -23.43 24.86 -4.77
CA ASP A 484 -23.45 26.29 -5.09
C ASP A 484 -22.30 26.67 -6.04
N PHE A 485 -21.13 26.06 -5.89
CA PHE A 485 -20.00 26.27 -6.78
C PHE A 485 -20.30 25.76 -8.18
N VAL A 486 -20.79 24.52 -8.32
CA VAL A 486 -21.19 23.94 -9.61
C VAL A 486 -22.29 24.77 -10.27
N GLU A 487 -23.34 25.15 -9.52
CA GLU A 487 -24.39 26.01 -10.08
C GLU A 487 -23.83 27.38 -10.49
N GLY A 488 -22.95 27.97 -9.69
CA GLY A 488 -22.26 29.22 -10.00
C GLY A 488 -21.45 29.15 -11.30
N MET A 489 -20.81 28.01 -11.58
CA MET A 489 -20.10 27.78 -12.85
C MET A 489 -21.07 27.81 -14.03
N TYR A 490 -22.20 27.09 -13.92
CA TYR A 490 -23.22 27.08 -14.98
C TYR A 490 -23.83 28.46 -15.20
N ARG A 491 -24.10 29.23 -14.14
CA ARG A 491 -24.55 30.63 -14.23
C ARG A 491 -23.52 31.53 -14.94
N ALA A 492 -22.24 31.24 -14.79
CA ALA A 492 -21.14 31.92 -15.48
C ALA A 492 -20.89 31.40 -16.92
N GLY A 493 -21.72 30.46 -17.40
CA GLY A 493 -21.65 29.94 -18.75
C GLY A 493 -20.55 28.90 -18.97
N ALA A 494 -20.34 28.00 -18.00
CA ALA A 494 -19.36 26.91 -18.13
C ALA A 494 -19.76 25.80 -19.12
N LYS A 495 -21.05 25.64 -19.42
CA LYS A 495 -21.55 24.62 -20.37
C LYS A 495 -20.82 24.68 -21.70
N GLY A 496 -20.31 23.54 -22.18
CA GLY A 496 -19.52 23.44 -23.41
C GLY A 496 -18.06 23.92 -23.29
N SER A 497 -17.58 24.16 -22.07
CA SER A 497 -16.19 24.55 -21.77
C SER A 497 -15.42 23.46 -20.99
N PHE A 498 -15.97 22.24 -20.94
CA PHE A 498 -15.37 21.03 -20.40
C PHE A 498 -16.06 19.82 -21.04
N ASP A 499 -15.38 18.67 -21.09
CA ASP A 499 -15.91 17.41 -21.61
C ASP A 499 -16.46 16.50 -20.51
N ALA A 500 -16.09 16.74 -19.24
CA ALA A 500 -16.75 16.14 -18.08
C ALA A 500 -16.68 17.09 -16.87
N LEU A 501 -17.71 17.06 -16.04
CA LEU A 501 -17.68 17.72 -14.74
C LEU A 501 -16.86 16.85 -13.77
N GLY A 502 -15.75 17.38 -13.26
CA GLY A 502 -15.00 16.75 -12.16
C GLY A 502 -15.78 16.79 -10.86
N SER A 503 -15.63 15.77 -10.02
CA SER A 503 -16.27 15.68 -8.71
C SER A 503 -15.38 14.98 -7.69
N HIS A 504 -15.22 15.57 -6.51
CA HIS A 504 -14.62 14.89 -5.36
C HIS A 504 -15.73 14.51 -4.37
N ILE A 505 -15.69 13.26 -3.88
CA ILE A 505 -16.70 12.80 -2.93
C ILE A 505 -16.11 11.95 -1.78
N TYR A 506 -16.07 12.58 -0.61
CA TYR A 506 -15.60 12.04 0.65
C TYR A 506 -16.78 11.99 1.62
N SER A 507 -17.43 10.82 1.72
CA SER A 507 -18.70 10.66 2.45
C SER A 507 -18.53 10.46 3.96
N ARG A 508 -17.35 10.79 4.50
CA ARG A 508 -16.99 10.58 5.91
C ARG A 508 -17.19 9.11 6.31
N ASP A 509 -17.95 8.83 7.36
CA ASP A 509 -18.28 7.50 7.86
C ASP A 509 -19.60 6.93 7.28
N LEU A 510 -20.27 7.68 6.40
CA LEU A 510 -21.57 7.29 5.85
C LEU A 510 -21.41 6.31 4.67
N PRO A 511 -22.24 5.24 4.60
CA PRO A 511 -22.18 4.29 3.50
C PRO A 511 -22.66 4.91 2.17
N PRO A 512 -22.25 4.36 1.01
CA PRO A 512 -22.55 4.96 -0.29
C PRO A 512 -24.04 4.96 -0.70
N ASP A 513 -24.87 4.15 -0.04
CA ASP A 513 -26.33 4.11 -0.23
C ASP A 513 -27.08 5.08 0.71
N PHE A 514 -26.41 5.66 1.69
CA PHE A 514 -27.02 6.65 2.56
C PHE A 514 -27.24 7.94 1.79
N ASP A 515 -28.49 8.39 1.76
CA ASP A 515 -28.89 9.65 1.14
C ASP A 515 -29.45 10.59 2.20
N SER A 516 -29.00 11.84 2.15
CA SER A 516 -29.45 12.90 3.05
C SER A 516 -29.52 14.20 2.27
N PRO A 517 -30.54 15.04 2.46
CA PRO A 517 -30.64 16.31 1.76
C PRO A 517 -29.50 17.27 2.14
N THR A 518 -29.05 17.25 3.39
CA THR A 518 -28.11 18.22 3.97
C THR A 518 -26.70 17.68 4.17
N ASP A 519 -26.54 16.38 4.40
CA ASP A 519 -25.24 15.83 4.74
C ASP A 519 -24.31 15.68 3.52
N ILE A 520 -23.03 15.46 3.83
CA ILE A 520 -22.00 15.12 2.85
C ILE A 520 -22.07 13.61 2.58
N THR A 521 -22.84 13.23 1.55
CA THR A 521 -23.12 11.83 1.20
C THR A 521 -22.68 11.51 -0.23
N PHE A 522 -22.46 10.23 -0.53
CA PHE A 522 -22.04 9.79 -1.86
C PHE A 522 -23.03 10.21 -2.96
N SER A 523 -24.33 10.28 -2.63
CA SER A 523 -25.40 10.75 -3.52
C SER A 523 -25.28 12.21 -3.97
N ARG A 524 -24.39 13.02 -3.40
CA ARG A 524 -24.14 14.40 -3.86
C ARG A 524 -23.69 14.48 -5.32
N VAL A 525 -23.04 13.44 -5.83
CA VAL A 525 -22.71 13.34 -7.27
C VAL A 525 -23.99 13.42 -8.11
N ALA A 526 -25.07 12.74 -7.70
CA ALA A 526 -26.37 12.82 -8.37
C ALA A 526 -27.05 14.20 -8.22
N LYS A 527 -26.79 14.91 -7.12
CA LYS A 527 -27.26 16.31 -6.95
C LYS A 527 -26.52 17.27 -7.88
N GLN A 528 -25.21 17.11 -8.06
CA GLN A 528 -24.43 17.84 -9.08
C GLN A 528 -25.00 17.56 -10.48
N ARG A 529 -25.28 16.28 -10.80
CA ARG A 529 -25.95 15.92 -12.05
C ARG A 529 -27.29 16.63 -12.23
N GLN A 530 -28.11 16.74 -11.18
CA GLN A 530 -29.37 17.46 -11.26
C GLN A 530 -29.18 18.95 -11.59
N ILE A 531 -28.11 19.58 -11.09
CA ILE A 531 -27.76 20.95 -11.49
C ILE A 531 -27.44 21.00 -12.98
N MET A 532 -26.60 20.09 -13.51
CA MET A 532 -26.30 20.03 -14.95
C MET A 532 -27.58 19.95 -15.80
N LEU A 533 -28.52 19.09 -15.40
CA LEU A 533 -29.82 18.94 -16.07
C LEU A 533 -30.67 20.22 -16.03
N ASN A 534 -30.63 20.99 -14.94
CA ASN A 534 -31.33 22.27 -14.84
C ASN A 534 -30.80 23.34 -15.82
N TYR A 535 -29.58 23.15 -16.35
CA TYR A 535 -28.97 23.99 -17.39
C TYR A 535 -28.89 23.26 -18.75
N ASP A 536 -29.79 22.28 -18.97
CA ASP A 536 -29.93 21.48 -20.18
C ASP A 536 -28.65 20.72 -20.59
N ASP A 537 -27.78 20.38 -19.64
CA ASP A 537 -26.51 19.67 -19.90
C ASP A 537 -26.61 18.19 -19.52
N ALA A 538 -27.41 17.46 -20.30
CA ALA A 538 -27.61 16.03 -20.14
C ALA A 538 -26.52 15.17 -20.82
N ASP A 539 -25.81 15.72 -21.80
CA ASP A 539 -24.86 14.94 -22.60
C ASP A 539 -23.45 14.91 -21.98
N THR A 540 -23.11 15.90 -21.16
CA THR A 540 -21.81 15.94 -20.48
C THR A 540 -21.79 14.96 -19.31
N PRO A 541 -20.82 14.02 -19.25
CA PRO A 541 -20.66 13.09 -18.14
C PRO A 541 -20.09 13.75 -16.88
N ILE A 542 -20.13 13.00 -15.78
CA ILE A 542 -19.36 13.29 -14.57
C ILE A 542 -18.16 12.34 -14.48
N TRP A 543 -17.01 12.89 -14.10
CA TRP A 543 -15.82 12.11 -13.71
C TRP A 543 -15.60 12.32 -12.21
N ILE A 544 -15.72 11.25 -11.43
CA ILE A 544 -15.40 11.29 -10.00
C ILE A 544 -13.87 11.20 -9.90
N THR A 545 -13.19 12.33 -9.76
CA THR A 545 -11.73 12.40 -9.83
C THR A 545 -11.05 12.10 -8.49
N GLU A 546 -11.81 12.06 -7.40
CA GLU A 546 -11.41 11.53 -6.09
C GLU A 546 -12.62 10.98 -5.32
N MET A 547 -12.51 9.75 -4.79
CA MET A 547 -13.47 9.20 -3.83
C MET A 547 -12.79 8.22 -2.86
N GLY A 548 -13.36 8.08 -1.67
CA GLY A 548 -12.89 7.09 -0.70
C GLY A 548 -13.49 7.28 0.68
N TRP A 549 -13.09 6.40 1.60
CA TRP A 549 -13.46 6.45 3.01
C TRP A 549 -12.20 6.37 3.86
N SER A 550 -12.03 7.31 4.80
CA SER A 550 -10.90 7.28 5.73
C SER A 550 -11.11 6.20 6.78
N LEU A 551 -10.05 5.55 7.23
CA LEU A 551 -10.10 4.65 8.37
C LEU A 551 -10.17 5.39 9.72
N LYS A 552 -10.77 4.74 10.71
CA LYS A 552 -10.61 5.08 12.13
C LYS A 552 -9.18 4.79 12.55
N THR A 553 -8.64 5.63 13.43
CA THR A 553 -7.28 5.50 13.94
C THR A 553 -7.18 6.07 15.35
N HIS A 554 -6.17 5.64 16.11
CA HIS A 554 -5.88 6.16 17.44
C HIS A 554 -5.23 7.56 17.39
N TRP A 555 -4.69 7.97 16.24
CA TRP A 555 -4.13 9.30 16.05
C TRP A 555 -5.22 10.38 16.03
N ASP A 556 -4.94 11.52 16.65
CA ASP A 556 -5.79 12.69 16.52
C ASP A 556 -5.65 13.29 15.12
N LEU A 557 -6.72 13.17 14.32
CA LEU A 557 -6.81 13.71 12.96
C LEU A 557 -7.51 15.09 12.92
N GLY A 558 -7.67 15.74 14.07
CA GLY A 558 -8.42 17.00 14.19
C GLY A 558 -9.90 16.80 13.89
N GLU A 559 -10.46 17.63 13.00
CA GLU A 559 -11.90 17.59 12.65
C GLU A 559 -12.35 16.25 12.05
N TYR A 560 -11.43 15.47 11.49
CA TYR A 560 -11.69 14.20 10.82
C TYR A 560 -11.63 12.98 11.76
N HIS A 561 -11.17 13.16 13.01
CA HIS A 561 -10.88 12.03 13.92
C HIS A 561 -12.08 11.09 14.14
N ASN A 562 -13.30 11.64 14.20
CA ASN A 562 -14.52 10.86 14.44
C ASN A 562 -15.27 10.46 13.16
N GLN A 563 -14.66 10.63 11.97
CA GLN A 563 -15.33 10.47 10.67
C GLN A 563 -14.80 9.27 9.87
N GLY A 564 -14.07 8.37 10.52
CA GLY A 564 -13.50 7.18 9.88
C GLY A 564 -14.40 5.96 9.92
N VAL A 565 -14.11 4.97 9.07
CA VAL A 565 -14.71 3.63 9.03
C VAL A 565 -13.70 2.55 9.45
N THR A 566 -14.16 1.34 9.71
CA THR A 566 -13.26 0.17 9.85
C THR A 566 -12.67 -0.25 8.50
N GLU A 567 -11.59 -1.04 8.49
CA GLU A 567 -11.01 -1.57 7.25
C GLU A 567 -12.00 -2.39 6.41
N LEU A 568 -12.85 -3.17 7.09
CA LEU A 568 -13.88 -3.96 6.41
C LEU A 568 -15.00 -3.09 5.84
N GLU A 569 -15.45 -2.08 6.59
CA GLU A 569 -16.42 -1.10 6.08
C GLU A 569 -15.84 -0.33 4.89
N GLN A 570 -14.57 0.07 4.93
CA GLN A 570 -13.90 0.73 3.80
C GLN A 570 -13.97 -0.14 2.54
N ALA A 571 -13.60 -1.42 2.65
CA ALA A 571 -13.66 -2.36 1.53
C ALA A 571 -15.08 -2.51 0.96
N GLN A 572 -16.06 -2.74 1.84
CA GLN A 572 -17.47 -2.89 1.46
C GLN A 572 -18.04 -1.62 0.83
N TYR A 573 -17.69 -0.45 1.37
CA TYR A 573 -18.21 0.83 0.87
C TYR A 573 -17.61 1.18 -0.48
N ILE A 574 -16.32 0.93 -0.69
CA ILE A 574 -15.68 1.11 -2.00
C ILE A 574 -16.33 0.21 -3.05
N GLN A 575 -16.48 -1.09 -2.77
CA GLN A 575 -17.11 -2.02 -3.72
C GLN A 575 -18.55 -1.59 -4.06
N ARG A 576 -19.36 -1.29 -3.04
CA ARG A 576 -20.74 -0.85 -3.24
C ARG A 576 -20.85 0.50 -3.94
N ALA A 577 -19.86 1.37 -3.80
CA ALA A 577 -19.79 2.64 -4.52
C ALA A 577 -19.60 2.42 -6.02
N TYR A 578 -18.67 1.53 -6.41
CA TYR A 578 -18.51 1.13 -7.81
C TYR A 578 -19.76 0.42 -8.35
N GLU A 579 -20.34 -0.52 -7.61
CA GLU A 579 -21.60 -1.18 -8.00
C GLU A 579 -22.72 -0.14 -8.23
N LYS A 580 -22.83 0.86 -7.36
CA LYS A 580 -23.80 1.96 -7.50
C LYS A 580 -23.54 2.80 -8.74
N ILE A 581 -22.28 3.16 -9.00
CA ILE A 581 -21.89 3.90 -10.21
C ILE A 581 -22.31 3.12 -11.47
N GLU A 582 -21.95 1.85 -11.54
CA GLU A 582 -22.20 0.99 -12.72
C GLU A 582 -23.68 0.71 -12.97
N THR A 583 -24.46 0.54 -11.90
CA THR A 583 -25.86 0.11 -12.00
C THR A 583 -26.86 1.27 -12.02
N GLU A 584 -26.56 2.38 -11.35
CA GLU A 584 -27.48 3.49 -11.17
C GLU A 584 -27.07 4.77 -11.91
N TRP A 585 -25.76 4.98 -12.16
CA TRP A 585 -25.24 6.25 -12.69
C TRP A 585 -24.52 6.08 -14.03
N PRO A 586 -25.24 5.70 -15.11
CA PRO A 586 -24.63 5.51 -16.45
C PRO A 586 -24.09 6.82 -17.08
N TRP A 587 -24.26 7.96 -16.41
CA TRP A 587 -23.72 9.27 -16.77
C TRP A 587 -22.40 9.58 -16.05
N VAL A 588 -21.92 8.69 -15.19
CA VAL A 588 -20.53 8.69 -14.69
C VAL A 588 -19.71 7.80 -15.61
N GLU A 589 -18.62 8.34 -16.15
CA GLU A 589 -17.75 7.61 -17.09
C GLU A 589 -16.36 7.30 -16.51
N ALA A 590 -16.03 7.88 -15.36
CA ALA A 590 -14.79 7.64 -14.65
C ALA A 590 -14.96 7.76 -13.14
N ALA A 591 -14.24 6.93 -12.38
CA ALA A 591 -14.09 7.07 -10.94
C ALA A 591 -12.66 6.76 -10.50
N PHE A 592 -12.08 7.65 -9.69
CA PHE A 592 -10.72 7.56 -9.19
C PHE A 592 -10.71 7.35 -7.68
N LEU A 593 -10.17 6.23 -7.23
CA LEU A 593 -9.94 5.98 -5.81
C LEU A 593 -8.88 6.93 -5.28
N PHE A 594 -9.19 7.61 -4.18
CA PHE A 594 -8.24 8.28 -3.31
C PHE A 594 -8.12 7.43 -2.04
N ASN A 595 -7.06 6.62 -1.89
CA ASN A 595 -5.91 6.43 -2.78
C ASN A 595 -5.34 5.00 -2.61
N LEU A 596 -4.33 4.62 -3.40
CA LEU A 596 -3.72 3.29 -3.25
C LEU A 596 -2.72 3.23 -2.09
N ASP A 597 -1.77 4.18 -2.01
CA ASP A 597 -0.50 3.98 -1.30
C ASP A 597 0.00 5.21 -0.50
N PHE A 598 -0.85 6.19 -0.18
CA PHE A 598 -0.42 7.39 0.55
C PHE A 598 0.01 7.09 1.99
N SER A 599 -0.32 5.91 2.52
CA SER A 599 0.26 5.41 3.79
C SER A 599 1.77 5.24 3.71
N LEU A 600 2.35 5.04 2.52
CA LEU A 600 3.79 4.94 2.28
C LEU A 600 4.48 6.29 2.04
N ALA A 601 3.70 7.36 1.85
CA ALA A 601 4.22 8.67 1.48
C ALA A 601 5.03 9.29 2.64
N PRO A 602 6.33 9.58 2.46
CA PRO A 602 7.19 10.04 3.56
C PRO A 602 6.88 11.47 4.02
N TRP A 603 6.15 12.26 3.22
CA TRP A 603 5.75 13.63 3.58
C TRP A 603 4.42 13.68 4.35
N TYR A 604 3.70 12.56 4.47
CA TYR A 604 2.51 12.48 5.32
C TYR A 604 2.84 11.85 6.67
N LYS A 605 2.64 12.61 7.74
CA LYS A 605 2.72 12.11 9.12
C LYS A 605 1.49 11.29 9.48
N ALA A 606 1.60 10.43 10.49
CA ALA A 606 0.51 9.57 10.93
C ALA A 606 -0.76 10.32 11.36
N GLN A 607 -0.66 11.58 11.79
CA GLN A 607 -1.79 12.45 12.17
C GLN A 607 -2.49 13.09 10.96
N GLN A 608 -2.01 12.89 9.73
CA GLN A 608 -2.62 13.47 8.54
C GLN A 608 -3.61 12.48 7.92
N GLN A 609 -4.84 12.93 7.71
CA GLN A 609 -5.96 12.12 7.22
C GLN A 609 -5.66 11.38 5.90
N MET A 610 -4.83 11.94 5.02
CA MET A 610 -4.56 11.39 3.69
C MET A 610 -3.95 9.97 3.74
N ARG A 611 -3.19 9.62 4.79
CA ARG A 611 -2.65 8.25 4.98
C ARG A 611 -3.75 7.22 5.21
N TRP A 612 -4.87 7.65 5.79
CA TRP A 612 -5.94 6.77 6.27
C TRP A 612 -6.97 6.42 5.20
N TYR A 613 -6.85 7.03 4.01
CA TYR A 613 -7.61 6.65 2.81
C TYR A 613 -6.94 5.53 2.00
N ALA A 614 -5.65 5.25 2.25
CA ALA A 614 -4.88 4.30 1.44
C ALA A 614 -5.45 2.88 1.52
N ALA A 615 -5.39 2.14 0.42
CA ALA A 615 -5.73 0.71 0.35
C ALA A 615 -4.54 -0.20 0.75
N LEU A 616 -3.33 0.35 0.89
CA LEU A 616 -2.15 -0.34 1.41
C LEU A 616 -1.77 0.17 2.80
N ASN A 617 -1.16 -0.69 3.61
CA ASN A 617 -0.54 -0.33 4.89
C ASN A 617 0.85 0.32 4.70
N PRO A 618 1.40 1.01 5.71
CA PRO A 618 2.76 1.56 5.71
C PRO A 618 3.88 0.52 5.47
N ASP A 619 3.63 -0.75 5.78
CA ASP A 619 4.54 -1.87 5.51
C ASP A 619 4.28 -2.53 4.14
N ARG A 620 3.47 -1.89 3.29
CA ARG A 620 3.01 -2.32 1.96
C ARG A 620 2.05 -3.50 1.94
N THR A 621 1.67 -4.06 3.09
CA THR A 621 0.68 -5.14 3.10
C THR A 621 -0.68 -4.65 2.62
N PRO A 622 -1.43 -5.46 1.85
CA PRO A 622 -2.75 -5.05 1.37
C PRO A 622 -3.76 -4.99 2.51
N ARG A 623 -4.59 -3.93 2.50
CA ARG A 623 -5.80 -3.86 3.33
C ARG A 623 -6.94 -4.59 2.64
N PRO A 624 -8.02 -4.96 3.36
CA PRO A 624 -9.22 -5.55 2.75
C PRO A 624 -9.77 -4.77 1.54
N ALA A 625 -9.62 -3.44 1.53
CA ALA A 625 -10.00 -2.61 0.40
C ALA A 625 -9.22 -2.93 -0.89
N TYR A 626 -7.92 -3.23 -0.80
CA TYR A 626 -7.11 -3.62 -1.96
C TYR A 626 -7.61 -4.95 -2.55
N THR A 627 -7.86 -5.94 -1.69
CA THR A 627 -8.41 -7.25 -2.08
C THR A 627 -9.79 -7.12 -2.73
N ALA A 628 -10.67 -6.27 -2.18
CA ALA A 628 -11.98 -6.00 -2.76
C ALA A 628 -11.89 -5.38 -4.17
N LEU A 629 -10.93 -4.49 -4.41
CA LEU A 629 -10.69 -3.90 -5.73
C LEU A 629 -10.23 -4.96 -6.74
N MET A 630 -9.34 -5.87 -6.34
CA MET A 630 -8.94 -7.00 -7.21
C MET A 630 -10.13 -7.87 -7.61
N GLN A 631 -11.09 -8.07 -6.70
CA GLN A 631 -12.29 -8.85 -6.97
C GLN A 631 -13.31 -8.13 -7.85
N LEU A 632 -13.35 -6.79 -7.80
CA LEU A 632 -14.24 -5.97 -8.64
C LEU A 632 -13.96 -6.15 -10.14
N CYS A 633 -12.69 -6.25 -10.52
CA CYS A 633 -12.25 -6.23 -11.92
C CYS A 633 -11.82 -7.60 -12.49
N ARG A 634 -11.88 -8.67 -11.70
CA ARG A 634 -11.59 -10.06 -12.09
C ARG A 634 -12.86 -10.87 -12.29
#